data_AF-A0A0S3UJ40-F1
#
_entry.id   AF-A0A0S3UJ40-F1
#
_cell.length_a   1.000
_cell.length_b   1.000
_cell.length_c   1.000
_cell.angle_alpha   90.00
_cell.angle_beta   90.00
_cell.angle_gamma   90.00
#
_symmetry.space_group_name_H-M   'P 1'
#
loop_
_entity.id
_entity.type
_entity.pdbx_description
1 polymer ?
#
loop_
_entity_poly.entity_id
_entity_poly.type
_entity_poly.pdbx_seq_one_letter_code
_entity_poly.pdbx_strand_id
1 'polypeptide(L)'
;MVAQVSAKPSLLELCRTRLPSIKLIMYRLIKDIIFGIRFKRAVKKADYCHHTTHKKYMVLVINKKLEVLSKQELKKFIRGGVFKEGTTIADLEKKALYITL
;
A
#
# COMPACT_ATOMS: atom_id res chain seq x y z
N MET A 1 -19.38 -47.75 -9.85
CA MET A 1 -18.98 -46.42 -9.32
C MET A 1 -17.62 -46.59 -8.66
N VAL A 2 -16.55 -46.16 -9.33
CA VAL A 2 -15.18 -46.20 -8.80
C VAL A 2 -14.96 -44.88 -8.06
N ALA A 3 -14.91 -44.93 -6.72
CA ALA A 3 -14.54 -43.77 -5.92
C ALA A 3 -13.04 -43.49 -6.13
N GLN A 4 -12.74 -42.38 -6.80
CA GLN A 4 -11.39 -41.83 -6.90
C GLN A 4 -10.92 -41.41 -5.50
N VAL A 5 -9.97 -42.16 -4.93
CA VAL A 5 -9.24 -41.74 -3.74
C VAL A 5 -8.24 -40.67 -4.17
N SER A 6 -8.64 -39.40 -4.08
CA SER A 6 -7.71 -38.28 -4.16
C SER A 6 -6.96 -38.18 -2.83
N ALA A 7 -5.78 -38.78 -2.79
CA ALA A 7 -4.88 -38.73 -1.64
C ALA A 7 -4.59 -37.25 -1.30
N LYS A 8 -5.00 -36.82 -0.10
CA LYS A 8 -4.53 -35.55 0.48
C LYS A 8 -3.01 -35.65 0.68
N PRO A 9 -2.21 -34.76 0.10
CA PRO A 9 -0.77 -34.75 0.37
C PRO A 9 -0.57 -34.47 1.87
N SER A 10 0.34 -35.23 2.47
CA SER A 10 0.68 -35.12 3.89
C SER A 10 1.23 -33.72 4.21
N LEU A 11 1.03 -33.23 5.44
CA LEU A 11 1.54 -31.92 5.91
C LEU A 11 3.05 -31.72 5.68
N LEU A 12 3.81 -32.81 5.54
CA LEU A 12 5.24 -32.80 5.22
C LEU A 12 5.57 -32.35 3.79
N GLU A 13 4.66 -32.51 2.82
CA GLU A 13 4.87 -32.04 1.45
C GLU A 13 4.56 -30.54 1.29
N LEU A 14 3.63 -30.01 2.10
CA LEU A 14 3.27 -28.58 2.13
C LEU A 14 4.39 -27.70 2.71
N CYS A 15 5.18 -28.21 3.65
CA CYS A 15 6.36 -27.52 4.18
C CYS A 15 7.57 -27.53 3.23
N ARG A 16 7.56 -28.36 2.18
CA ARG A 16 8.69 -28.51 1.24
C ARG A 16 8.76 -27.42 0.18
N THR A 17 7.68 -26.67 -0.03
CA THR A 17 7.67 -25.56 -0.98
C THR A 17 8.24 -24.29 -0.35
N ARG A 18 9.57 -24.16 -0.52
CA ARG A 18 10.29 -22.89 -0.64
C ARG A 18 10.44 -22.08 0.67
N LEU A 19 11.29 -22.59 1.56
CA LEU A 19 11.97 -21.75 2.55
C LEU A 19 12.62 -20.55 1.83
N PRO A 20 12.26 -19.30 2.17
CA PRO A 20 12.87 -18.14 1.53
C PRO A 20 14.35 -18.10 1.90
N SER A 21 15.23 -18.03 0.91
CA SER A 21 16.66 -17.89 1.12
C SER A 21 16.94 -16.71 2.07
N ILE A 22 17.91 -16.84 2.97
CA ILE A 22 18.27 -15.81 3.98
C ILE A 22 18.46 -14.42 3.33
N LYS A 23 19.00 -14.37 2.11
CA LYS A 23 19.12 -13.15 1.29
C LYS A 23 17.77 -12.44 1.05
N LEU A 24 16.71 -13.19 0.79
CA LEU A 24 15.36 -12.64 0.56
C LEU A 24 14.75 -12.05 1.83
N ILE A 25 15.03 -12.66 2.99
CA ILE A 25 14.60 -12.16 4.30
C ILE A 25 15.25 -10.82 4.59
N MET A 26 16.58 -10.76 4.48
CA MET A 26 17.34 -9.53 4.74
C MET A 26 16.93 -8.38 3.81
N TYR A 27 16.71 -8.67 2.52
CA TYR A 27 16.26 -7.66 1.57
C TYR A 27 14.86 -7.11 1.88
N ARG A 28 13.94 -7.92 2.41
CA ARG A 28 12.61 -7.47 2.85
C ARG A 28 12.74 -6.53 4.04
N LEU A 29 13.49 -6.92 5.06
CA LEU A 29 13.71 -6.12 6.28
C LEU A 29 14.25 -4.72 5.95
N ILE A 30 15.26 -4.62 5.07
CA ILE A 30 15.84 -3.33 4.67
C ILE A 30 14.79 -2.45 3.99
N LYS A 31 13.98 -3.02 3.09
CA LYS A 31 12.92 -2.26 2.41
C LYS A 31 11.84 -1.80 3.37
N ASP A 32 11.46 -2.63 4.32
CA ASP A 32 10.42 -2.31 5.30
C ASP A 32 10.87 -1.17 6.22
N ILE A 33 12.15 -1.18 6.65
CA ILE A 33 12.75 -0.09 7.42
C ILE A 33 12.74 1.22 6.62
N ILE A 34 13.21 1.20 5.37
CA ILE A 34 13.23 2.38 4.49
C ILE A 34 11.81 2.90 4.27
N PHE A 35 10.85 2.01 4.04
CA PHE A 35 9.45 2.38 3.85
C PHE A 35 8.87 3.03 5.11
N GLY A 36 9.09 2.46 6.28
CA GLY A 36 8.63 3.01 7.56
C GLY A 36 9.17 4.42 7.83
N ILE A 37 10.44 4.68 7.53
CA ILE A 37 11.04 6.02 7.68
C ILE A 37 10.39 7.02 6.72
N ARG A 38 10.19 6.65 5.45
CA ARG A 38 9.55 7.52 4.46
C ARG A 38 8.08 7.77 4.80
N PHE A 39 7.39 6.76 5.30
CA PHE A 39 6.01 6.87 5.75
C PHE A 39 5.88 7.83 6.93
N LYS A 40 6.74 7.70 7.96
CA LYS A 40 6.77 8.63 9.09
C LYS A 40 6.98 10.09 8.64
N ARG A 41 7.84 10.32 7.65
CA ARG A 41 8.03 11.67 7.07
C ARG A 41 6.79 12.17 6.33
N ALA A 42 6.13 11.30 5.57
CA ALA A 42 4.90 11.64 4.86
C ALA A 42 3.74 11.98 5.81
N VAL A 43 3.58 11.22 6.90
CA VAL A 43 2.59 11.51 7.95
C VAL A 43 2.84 12.87 8.57
N LYS A 44 4.08 13.16 9.01
CA LYS A 44 4.45 14.47 9.56
C LYS A 44 4.17 15.62 8.58
N LYS A 45 4.43 15.40 7.29
CA LYS A 45 4.14 16.39 6.25
C LYS A 45 2.63 16.60 6.09
N ALA A 46 1.84 15.53 6.14
CA ALA A 46 0.39 15.61 6.08
C ALA A 46 -0.18 16.40 7.26
N ASP A 47 0.27 16.11 8.48
CA ASP A 47 -0.17 16.82 9.69
C ASP A 47 0.23 18.31 9.65
N TYR A 48 1.44 18.62 9.18
CA TYR A 48 1.89 20.00 8.99
C TYR A 48 1.01 20.75 7.97
N CYS A 49 0.76 20.14 6.80
CA CYS A 49 -0.09 20.75 5.78
C CYS A 49 -1.53 20.93 6.26
N HIS A 50 -2.06 19.98 7.03
CA HIS A 50 -3.36 20.08 7.68
C HIS A 50 -3.39 21.27 8.64
N HIS A 51 -2.39 21.41 9.49
CA HIS A 51 -2.31 22.53 10.44
C HIS A 51 -2.27 23.89 9.74
N THR A 52 -1.56 24.02 8.62
CA THR A 52 -1.43 25.30 7.90
C THR A 52 -2.68 25.66 7.08
N THR A 53 -3.29 24.70 6.38
CA THR A 53 -4.40 24.98 5.45
C THR A 53 -5.77 24.57 5.96
N HIS A 54 -5.84 23.88 7.10
CA HIS A 54 -7.07 23.31 7.68
C HIS A 54 -7.85 22.41 6.70
N LYS A 55 -7.13 21.77 5.77
CA LYS A 55 -7.69 20.84 4.78
C LYS A 55 -7.37 19.40 5.15
N LYS A 56 -8.18 18.47 4.66
CA LYS A 56 -7.92 17.03 4.78
C LYS A 56 -6.84 16.60 3.79
N TYR A 57 -5.74 16.08 4.32
CA TYR A 57 -4.64 15.48 3.58
C TYR A 57 -4.65 13.97 3.74
N MET A 58 -4.15 13.28 2.73
CA MET A 58 -4.05 11.83 2.71
C MET A 58 -2.72 11.39 2.13
N VAL A 59 -2.18 10.31 2.68
CA VAL A 59 -0.93 9.69 2.24
C VAL A 59 -1.26 8.51 1.34
N LEU A 60 -0.83 8.60 0.08
CA LEU A 60 -1.10 7.61 -0.96
C LEU A 60 0.20 7.04 -1.51
N VAL A 61 0.16 5.78 -1.93
CA VAL A 61 1.27 5.19 -2.69
C VAL A 61 0.97 5.35 -4.18
N ILE A 62 1.69 6.25 -4.84
CA ILE A 62 1.58 6.51 -6.29
C ILE A 62 2.92 6.14 -6.92
N ASN A 63 2.93 5.25 -7.92
CA ASN A 63 4.15 4.83 -8.62
C ASN A 63 5.29 4.41 -7.67
N LYS A 64 4.98 3.65 -6.60
CA LYS A 64 5.92 3.21 -5.54
C LYS A 64 6.50 4.35 -4.67
N LYS A 65 5.97 5.57 -4.77
CA LYS A 65 6.32 6.73 -3.93
C LYS A 65 5.16 7.07 -2.99
N LEU A 66 5.50 7.56 -1.81
CA LEU A 66 4.55 8.06 -0.83
C LEU A 66 4.31 9.55 -1.11
N GLU A 67 3.09 9.86 -1.55
CA GLU A 67 2.67 11.21 -1.87
C GLU A 67 1.61 11.68 -0.88
N VAL A 68 1.70 12.94 -0.47
CA VAL A 68 0.78 13.58 0.46
C VAL A 68 -0.08 14.54 -0.34
N LEU A 69 -1.37 14.23 -0.48
CA LEU A 69 -2.28 14.98 -1.34
C LEU A 69 -3.53 15.39 -0.59
N SER A 70 -4.06 16.57 -0.92
CA SER A 70 -5.38 17.02 -0.46
C SER A 70 -6.49 16.45 -1.32
N LYS A 71 -7.72 16.42 -0.81
CA LYS A 71 -8.92 16.04 -1.57
C LYS A 71 -9.12 16.89 -2.84
N GLN A 72 -8.73 18.17 -2.80
CA GLN A 72 -8.82 19.08 -3.94
C GLN A 72 -7.80 18.75 -5.02
N GLU A 73 -6.56 18.44 -4.64
CA GLU A 73 -5.51 18.02 -5.58
C GLU A 73 -5.86 16.69 -6.24
N LEU A 74 -6.41 15.74 -5.48
CA LEU A 74 -6.88 14.48 -6.06
C LEU A 74 -7.98 14.69 -7.10
N LYS A 75 -8.92 15.60 -6.87
CA LYS A 75 -9.91 15.98 -7.88
C LYS A 75 -9.25 16.52 -9.15
N LYS A 76 -8.20 17.34 -9.01
CA LYS A 76 -7.45 17.87 -10.17
C LYS A 76 -6.70 16.75 -10.91
N PHE A 77 -6.09 15.81 -10.21
CA PHE A 77 -5.38 14.68 -10.82
C PHE A 77 -6.30 13.68 -11.51
N ILE A 78 -7.49 13.43 -10.95
CA ILE A 78 -8.51 12.59 -11.60
C ILE A 78 -8.99 13.26 -12.88
N ARG A 79 -9.29 14.58 -12.84
CA ARG A 79 -9.67 15.35 -14.04
C ARG A 79 -8.54 15.41 -15.08
N GLY A 80 -7.30 15.44 -14.63
CA GLY A 80 -6.11 15.46 -15.49
C GLY A 80 -5.70 14.10 -16.07
N GLY A 81 -6.46 13.02 -15.83
CA GLY A 81 -6.17 11.70 -16.41
C GLY A 81 -4.92 11.01 -15.87
N VAL A 82 -4.39 11.44 -14.71
CA VAL A 82 -3.17 10.85 -14.11
C VAL A 82 -3.45 9.47 -13.50
N PHE A 83 -4.70 9.23 -13.10
CA PHE A 83 -5.15 7.94 -12.57
C PHE A 83 -5.82 7.09 -13.64
N LYS A 84 -5.88 5.77 -13.40
CA LYS A 84 -6.62 4.85 -14.26
C LYS A 84 -8.08 5.29 -14.38
N GLU A 85 -8.64 5.18 -15.58
CA GLU A 85 -10.04 5.48 -15.85
C GLU A 85 -10.97 4.73 -14.88
N GLY A 86 -11.99 5.43 -14.38
CA GLY A 86 -12.91 4.90 -13.37
C GLY A 86 -12.43 4.99 -11.91
N THR A 87 -11.23 5.54 -11.64
CA THR A 87 -10.77 5.76 -10.26
C THR A 87 -11.60 6.86 -9.58
N THR A 88 -12.38 6.50 -8.55
CA THR A 88 -13.13 7.48 -7.76
C THR A 88 -12.32 7.97 -6.56
N ILE A 89 -12.68 9.14 -6.02
CA ILE A 89 -12.06 9.69 -4.80
C ILE A 89 -12.28 8.73 -3.61
N ALA A 90 -13.45 8.10 -3.53
CA ALA A 90 -13.75 7.14 -2.47
C ALA A 90 -12.82 5.93 -2.52
N ASP A 91 -12.46 5.46 -3.72
CA ASP A 91 -11.48 4.37 -3.87
C ASP A 91 -10.07 4.79 -3.45
N LEU A 92 -9.71 6.06 -3.69
CA LEU A 92 -8.44 6.62 -3.23
C LEU A 92 -8.42 6.80 -1.70
N GLU A 93 -9.51 7.28 -1.10
CA GLU A 93 -9.66 7.37 0.35
C GLU A 93 -9.54 5.99 1.00
N LYS A 94 -10.15 4.95 0.43
CA LYS A 94 -10.02 3.56 0.89
C LYS A 94 -8.60 2.99 0.76
N LYS A 95 -7.83 3.45 -0.24
CA LYS A 95 -6.44 3.03 -0.49
C LYS A 95 -5.41 3.89 0.24
N ALA A 96 -5.83 4.99 0.87
CA ALA A 96 -4.94 5.86 1.61
C ALA A 96 -4.35 5.11 2.80
N LEU A 97 -3.04 5.25 2.99
CA LEU A 97 -2.35 4.66 4.14
C LEU A 97 -2.59 5.47 5.42
N TYR A 98 -2.92 6.75 5.26
CA TYR A 98 -3.20 7.66 6.36
C TYR A 98 -4.06 8.82 5.86
N ILE A 99 -5.00 9.26 6.68
CA ILE A 99 -5.85 10.43 6.44
C ILE A 99 -5.77 11.30 7.69
N THR A 100 -5.47 12.58 7.50
CA THR A 100 -5.54 13.57 8.59
C THR A 100 -7.00 13.90 8.87
N LEU A 101 -7.35 14.02 10.15
CA LEU A 101 -8.70 14.40 10.59
C LEU A 101 -8.96 15.88 10.33
#